data_AF-A0A850QSN9-F1
#
_entry.id   AF-A0A850QSN9-F1
#
_cell.length_a   1.000
_cell.length_b   1.000
_cell.length_c   1.000
_cell.angle_alpha   90.00
_cell.angle_beta   90.00
_cell.angle_gamma   90.00
#
_symmetry.space_group_name_H-M   'P 1'
#
loop_
_entity.id
_entity.type
_entity.pdbx_description
1 polymer ?
#
loop_
_entity_poly.entity_id
_entity_poly.type
_entity_poly.pdbx_seq_one_letter_code
_entity_poly.pdbx_strand_id
1 'polypeptide(L)'
;MKQIKARLFTLLITFKPFFSLSYFIVQLLNLLLVFIGMLLLFDPTATTTDSALCQWVGVINFTLIYLLKHHYRQLLSWCDIRKQSAIVVPISFDK
;
A
#
# COMPACT_ATOMS: atom_id res chain seq x y z
N MET A 1 -19.90 0.76 11.08
CA MET A 1 -18.81 0.05 10.38
C MET A 1 -19.09 -0.26 8.89
N LYS A 2 -20.28 -0.70 8.49
CA LYS A 2 -20.59 -1.03 7.07
C LYS A 2 -20.34 0.13 6.08
N GLN A 3 -20.74 1.35 6.40
CA GLN A 3 -20.51 2.50 5.51
C GLN A 3 -19.03 2.85 5.34
N ILE A 4 -18.22 2.71 6.39
CA ILE A 4 -16.77 2.95 6.33
C ILE A 4 -16.10 1.94 5.40
N LYS A 5 -16.44 0.65 5.54
CA LYS A 5 -15.95 -0.41 4.64
C LYS A 5 -16.34 -0.18 3.18
N ALA A 6 -17.57 0.26 2.92
CA ALA A 6 -18.05 0.55 1.56
C ALA A 6 -17.27 1.72 0.93
N ARG A 7 -17.08 2.81 1.68
CA ARG A 7 -16.27 3.96 1.22
C ARG A 7 -14.81 3.56 0.98
N LEU A 8 -14.23 2.75 1.85
CA LEU A 8 -12.86 2.25 1.70
C LEU A 8 -12.73 1.34 0.47
N PHE A 9 -13.70 0.47 0.22
CA PHE A 9 -13.75 -0.40 -0.95
C PHE A 9 -13.80 0.41 -2.26
N THR A 10 -14.66 1.42 -2.33
CA THR A 10 -14.75 2.32 -3.49
C THR A 10 -13.45 3.09 -3.69
N LEU A 11 -12.86 3.64 -2.62
CA LEU A 11 -11.56 4.31 -2.66
C LEU A 11 -10.45 3.39 -3.19
N LEU A 12 -10.34 2.19 -2.64
CA LEU A 12 -9.36 1.19 -3.07
C LEU A 12 -9.52 0.92 -4.57
N ILE A 13 -10.72 0.60 -5.05
CA ILE A 13 -10.99 0.34 -6.47
C ILE A 13 -10.62 1.53 -7.36
N THR A 14 -11.06 2.74 -7.01
CA THR A 14 -10.79 3.95 -7.78
C THR A 14 -9.29 4.23 -7.87
N PHE A 15 -8.56 3.99 -6.77
CA PHE A 15 -7.13 4.19 -6.73
C PHE A 15 -6.33 3.01 -7.31
N LYS A 16 -6.93 1.89 -7.67
CA LYS A 16 -6.22 0.72 -8.24
C LYS A 16 -5.31 1.07 -9.45
N PRO A 17 -5.78 1.76 -10.50
CA PRO A 17 -4.92 2.14 -11.62
C PRO A 17 -3.86 3.17 -11.22
N PHE A 18 -4.21 4.12 -10.35
CA PHE A 18 -3.28 5.12 -9.82
C PHE A 18 -2.16 4.45 -9.02
N PHE A 19 -2.49 3.52 -8.12
CA PHE A 19 -1.51 2.73 -7.38
C PHE A 19 -0.62 1.91 -8.32
N SER A 20 -1.17 1.32 -9.38
CA SER A 20 -0.35 0.54 -10.32
C SER A 20 0.70 1.39 -11.04
N LEU A 21 0.34 2.60 -11.45
CA LEU A 21 1.24 3.52 -12.16
C LEU A 21 2.21 4.20 -11.19
N SER A 22 1.69 4.74 -10.08
CA SER A 22 2.47 5.41 -9.04
C SER A 22 3.41 4.46 -8.31
N TYR A 23 3.09 3.17 -8.20
CA TYR A 23 3.96 2.17 -7.57
C TYR A 23 5.34 2.14 -8.19
N PHE A 24 5.42 2.12 -9.53
CA PHE A 24 6.70 2.11 -10.23
C PHE A 24 7.52 3.38 -9.97
N ILE A 25 6.87 4.55 -10.07
CA ILE A 25 7.51 5.85 -9.87
C ILE A 25 8.04 5.97 -8.43
N VAL A 26 7.23 5.62 -7.44
CA VAL A 26 7.61 5.74 -6.04
C VAL A 26 8.70 4.71 -5.68
N GLN A 27 8.70 3.53 -6.30
CA GLN A 27 9.74 2.55 -6.08
C GLN A 27 11.09 2.98 -6.66
N LEU A 28 11.09 3.62 -7.83
CA LEU A 28 12.28 4.27 -8.38
C LEU A 28 12.76 5.43 -7.50
N LEU A 29 11.84 6.27 -7.01
CA LEU A 29 12.17 7.39 -6.14
C LEU A 29 12.81 6.91 -4.82
N ASN A 30 12.28 5.84 -4.22
CA ASN A 30 12.85 5.26 -3.01
C ASN A 30 14.23 4.66 -3.26
N LEU A 31 14.44 4.00 -4.40
CA LEU A 31 15.75 3.46 -4.78
C LEU A 31 16.76 4.60 -4.98
N LEU A 32 16.35 5.69 -5.62
CA LEU A 32 17.16 6.90 -5.76
C LEU A 32 17.50 7.50 -4.40
N LEU A 33 16.55 7.55 -3.46
CA LEU A 33 16.76 8.10 -2.13
C LEU A 33 17.77 7.27 -1.31
N VAL A 34 17.70 5.94 -1.40
CA VAL A 34 18.71 5.05 -0.79
C VAL A 34 20.08 5.26 -1.44
N PHE A 35 20.11 5.43 -2.77
CA PHE A 35 21.36 5.68 -3.50
C PHE A 35 21.99 7.02 -3.11
N ILE A 36 21.19 8.09 -3.01
CA ILE A 36 21.63 9.40 -2.51
C ILE A 36 22.15 9.25 -1.08
N GLY A 37 21.45 8.52 -0.22
CA GLY A 37 21.89 8.22 1.13
C GLY A 37 23.23 7.47 1.18
N MET A 38 23.51 6.59 0.21
CA MET A 38 24.82 5.91 0.10
C MET A 38 25.91 6.84 -0.41
N LEU A 39 25.60 7.73 -1.37
CA LEU A 39 26.55 8.73 -1.87
C LEU A 39 26.94 9.74 -0.77
N LEU A 40 25.98 10.14 0.07
CA LEU A 40 26.21 11.02 1.21
C LEU A 40 27.17 10.42 2.26
N LEU A 41 27.38 9.10 2.28
CA LEU A 41 28.40 8.49 3.16
C LEU A 41 29.84 8.78 2.70
N PHE A 42 30.03 9.12 1.42
CA PHE A 42 31.34 9.47 0.86
C PHE A 42 31.58 10.98 0.78
N ASP A 43 30.58 11.79 1.11
CA ASP A 43 30.68 13.24 1.10
C ASP A 43 31.25 13.74 2.45
N PRO A 44 32.43 14.40 2.46
CA PRO A 44 33.05 14.90 3.69
C PRO A 44 32.28 16.06 4.34
N THR A 45 31.32 16.66 3.65
CA THR A 45 30.49 17.77 4.15
C THR A 45 29.13 17.33 4.68
N ALA A 46 28.72 16.09 4.38
CA ALA A 46 27.44 15.56 4.80
C ALA A 46 27.49 15.05 6.24
N THR A 47 26.44 15.32 7.02
CA THR A 47 26.34 14.70 8.35
C THR A 47 25.94 13.24 8.20
N THR A 48 26.51 12.37 9.04
CA THR A 48 26.14 10.96 9.12
C THR A 48 24.64 10.76 9.39
N THR A 49 24.01 11.73 10.06
CA THR A 49 22.58 11.76 10.36
C THR A 49 21.73 11.93 9.11
N ASP A 50 22.12 12.81 8.17
CA ASP A 50 21.37 13.08 6.94
C ASP A 50 21.42 11.89 5.97
N SER A 51 22.58 11.23 5.87
CA SER A 51 22.74 10.02 5.08
C SER A 51 21.86 8.88 5.60
N ALA A 52 21.86 8.66 6.93
CA ALA A 52 21.04 7.65 7.58
C ALA A 52 19.54 7.94 7.39
N LEU A 53 19.10 9.19 7.54
CA LEU A 53 17.71 9.59 7.33
C LEU A 53 17.25 9.27 5.90
N CYS A 54 18.04 9.60 4.88
CA CYS A 54 17.69 9.29 3.48
C CYS A 54 17.55 7.78 3.25
N GLN A 55 18.47 6.98 3.79
CA GLN A 55 18.43 5.53 3.65
C GLN A 55 17.23 4.92 4.38
N TRP A 56 16.99 5.30 5.63
CA TRP A 56 15.88 4.77 6.44
C TRP A 56 14.52 5.17 5.86
N VAL A 57 14.35 6.42 5.44
CA VAL A 57 13.11 6.88 4.80
C VAL A 57 12.87 6.11 3.49
N GLY A 58 13.91 5.88 2.69
CA GLY A 58 13.81 5.10 1.46
C GLY A 58 13.41 3.65 1.72
N VAL A 59 14.05 2.98 2.68
CA VAL A 59 13.77 1.57 3.05
C VAL A 59 12.38 1.41 3.64
N ILE A 60 11.96 2.29 4.56
CA ILE A 60 10.63 2.24 5.19
C ILE A 60 9.55 2.43 4.12
N ASN A 61 9.68 3.43 3.26
CA ASN A 61 8.71 3.67 2.20
C ASN A 61 8.67 2.51 1.20
N PHE A 62 9.82 1.96 0.81
CA PHE A 62 9.88 0.79 -0.06
C PHE A 62 9.11 -0.40 0.56
N THR A 63 9.37 -0.69 1.83
CA THR A 63 8.75 -1.80 2.57
C THR A 63 7.25 -1.59 2.72
N LEU A 64 6.81 -0.39 3.07
CA LEU A 64 5.40 -0.05 3.27
C LEU A 64 4.61 -0.19 1.98
N ILE A 65 5.16 0.28 0.85
CA ILE A 65 4.51 0.19 -0.46
C ILE A 65 4.50 -1.26 -0.96
N TYR A 66 5.56 -2.03 -0.70
CA TYR A 66 5.61 -3.46 -0.99
C TYR A 66 4.53 -4.23 -0.22
N LEU A 67 4.45 -4.02 1.10
CA LEU A 67 3.41 -4.60 1.95
C LEU A 67 2.01 -4.18 1.48
N LEU A 68 1.82 -2.90 1.16
CA LEU A 68 0.56 -2.41 0.66
C LEU A 68 0.15 -3.13 -0.62
N LYS A 69 1.05 -3.30 -1.59
CA LYS A 69 0.79 -4.06 -2.83
C LYS A 69 0.47 -5.52 -2.55
N HIS A 70 1.24 -6.16 -1.67
CA HIS A 70 1.05 -7.57 -1.32
C HIS A 70 -0.31 -7.81 -0.64
N HIS A 71 -0.64 -6.99 0.36
CA HIS A 71 -1.88 -7.09 1.12
C HIS A 71 -3.06 -6.40 0.45
N TYR A 72 -2.86 -5.68 -0.66
CA TYR A 72 -3.92 -4.93 -1.35
C TYR A 72 -5.14 -5.81 -1.68
N ARG A 73 -4.90 -7.04 -2.18
CA ARG A 73 -5.98 -8.00 -2.49
C ARG A 73 -6.72 -8.47 -1.24
N GLN A 74 -5.99 -8.70 -0.14
CA GLN A 74 -6.56 -9.11 1.13
C GLN A 74 -7.41 -7.99 1.74
N LEU A 75 -6.91 -6.75 1.73
CA LEU A 75 -7.62 -5.53 2.11
C LEU A 75 -8.90 -5.34 1.29
N LEU A 76 -8.81 -5.50 -0.03
CA LEU A 76 -9.96 -5.41 -0.92
C LEU A 76 -11.02 -6.46 -0.57
N SER A 77 -10.60 -7.70 -0.29
CA SER A 77 -11.51 -8.79 0.07
C SER A 77 -12.16 -8.61 1.46
N TRP A 78 -11.45 -8.00 2.40
CA TRP A 78 -11.97 -7.68 3.74
C TRP A 78 -12.99 -6.53 3.71
N CYS A 79 -12.83 -5.61 2.76
CA CYS A 79 -13.76 -4.50 2.54
C CYS A 79 -14.98 -4.89 1.71
N ASP A 80 -14.96 -6.05 1.05
CA ASP A 80 -16.06 -6.51 0.20
C ASP A 80 -17.24 -7.00 1.05
N ILE A 81 -18.19 -6.09 1.30
CA ILE A 81 -19.39 -6.35 2.10
C ILE A 81 -20.33 -7.34 1.40
N ARG A 82 -20.22 -7.54 0.06
CA ARG A 82 -21.06 -8.46 -0.70
C ARG A 82 -20.86 -9.92 -0.27
N LYS A 83 -19.64 -10.29 0.15
CA LYS A 83 -19.37 -11.62 0.71
C LYS A 83 -19.96 -11.83 2.10
N GLN A 84 -20.23 -10.76 2.85
CA GLN A 84 -20.82 -10.82 4.18
C GLN A 84 -22.36 -10.91 4.16
N SER A 85 -22.99 -10.63 3.03
CA SER A 85 -24.43 -10.66 2.82
C SER A 85 -24.91 -11.86 2.00
N ALA A 86 -24.15 -12.97 1.99
CA ALA A 86 -24.72 -14.27 1.65
C ALA A 86 -25.67 -14.68 2.79
N ILE A 87 -26.82 -14.02 2.82
CA ILE A 87 -27.99 -14.44 3.58
C ILE A 87 -28.32 -15.82 3.01
N VAL A 88 -28.14 -16.84 3.83
CA VAL A 88 -28.78 -18.14 3.64
C VAL A 88 -30.27 -17.83 3.54
N VAL A 89 -30.80 -17.76 2.34
CA VAL A 89 -32.24 -17.80 2.13
C VAL A 89 -32.60 -19.25 2.41
N PRO A 90 -33.29 -19.59 3.52
CA PRO A 90 -33.87 -20.92 3.64
C PRO A 90 -34.89 -21.02 2.52
N ILE A 91 -34.56 -21.77 1.47
CA ILE A 91 -35.53 -22.17 0.47
C ILE A 91 -36.49 -23.11 1.21
N SER A 92 -37.62 -22.57 1.69
CA SER A 92 -38.72 -23.41 2.13
C SER A 92 -39.30 -24.07 0.88
N PHE A 93 -38.92 -25.32 0.64
CA PHE A 93 -39.70 -26.19 -0.23
C PHE A 93 -40.96 -26.55 0.55
N ASP A 94 -42.01 -25.76 0.36
CA ASP A 94 -43.36 -26.13 0.73
C ASP A 94 -43.97 -26.88 -0.44
N LYS A 95 -44.13 -28.20 -0.30
CA LYS A 95 -45.08 -29.07 -1.02
C LYS A 95 -45.30 -30.35 -0.24
#